data_AF-A0A0C3BXM1-F1
#
_entry.id   AF-A0A0C3BXM1-F1
#
_cell.length_a   1.000
_cell.length_b   1.000
_cell.length_c   1.000
_cell.angle_alpha   90.00
_cell.angle_beta   90.00
_cell.angle_gamma   90.00
#
_symmetry.space_group_name_H-M   'P 1'
#
loop_
_entity.id
_entity.type
_entity.pdbx_description
1 polymer ?
#
loop_
_entity_poly.entity_id
_entity_poly.type
_entity_poly.pdbx_seq_one_letter_code
_entity_poly.pdbx_strand_id
1 'polypeptide(L)'
;MELSANFGGSYPLGGNTVKQTVQNFINQNPVGNNHTLTVNWSPPSGEEEDLQGWRTSTTMDTLFARLSQAIDAGTRDELVLTLFNRISITVSNLFGEMNVSFNGKRRTPGEMAVINSNKINLGSAVNLSELVLEGSHLYFSERFSNVPYDRLTRLSVSSSARISVNDTLVLLHSCPLLRDATFGIVDTEAKCELYSQFDPLLASANFTCSLKQLTITSHVDVSRIVGSLKWRSRPIITLEILNNAMAGQDWRLCFAKVPMNTQLTMKGNFPDATIESIERMVPDVFFW
;
A
#
# COMPACT_ATOMS: atom_id res chain seq x y z
N MET A 1 -7.50 -4.36 19.91
CA MET A 1 -7.39 -5.85 19.83
C MET A 1 -7.12 -6.24 18.38
N GLU A 2 -6.70 -7.48 18.11
CA GLU A 2 -6.36 -7.92 16.75
C GLU A 2 -7.33 -9.01 16.27
N LEU A 3 -7.84 -8.85 15.04
CA LEU A 3 -8.47 -9.91 14.27
C LEU A 3 -7.48 -10.35 13.20
N SER A 4 -6.91 -11.54 13.35
CA SER A 4 -6.01 -12.13 12.36
C SER A 4 -6.74 -13.17 11.52
N ALA A 5 -6.73 -13.01 10.20
CA ALA A 5 -7.27 -13.95 9.23
C ALA A 5 -6.12 -14.47 8.36
N ASN A 6 -5.65 -15.68 8.68
CA ASN A 6 -4.59 -16.34 7.95
C ASN A 6 -5.20 -17.34 6.96
N PHE A 7 -4.78 -17.24 5.71
CA PHE A 7 -5.34 -17.99 4.61
C PHE A 7 -4.22 -18.64 3.78
N GLY A 8 -4.46 -19.86 3.30
CA GLY A 8 -3.43 -20.74 2.74
C GLY A 8 -2.61 -21.49 3.81
N GLY A 9 -1.74 -22.42 3.39
CA GLY A 9 -1.08 -23.39 4.26
C GLY A 9 -1.94 -24.62 4.63
N SER A 10 -1.46 -25.48 5.54
CA SER A 10 -2.08 -26.77 5.91
C SER A 10 -3.47 -26.69 6.58
N TYR A 11 -3.92 -25.48 6.94
CA TYR A 11 -5.21 -25.24 7.59
C TYR A 11 -5.87 -23.94 7.09
N PRO A 12 -6.44 -23.91 5.87
CA PRO A 12 -7.15 -22.74 5.38
C PRO A 12 -8.41 -22.48 6.22
N LEU A 13 -8.66 -21.22 6.59
CA LEU A 13 -9.94 -20.80 7.19
C LEU A 13 -11.05 -20.93 6.13
N GLY A 14 -11.88 -21.98 6.24
CA GLY A 14 -13.09 -22.11 5.43
C GLY A 14 -14.14 -21.02 5.74
N GLY A 15 -15.09 -20.80 4.84
CA GLY A 15 -16.10 -19.72 4.98
C GLY A 15 -16.93 -19.78 6.27
N ASN A 16 -17.21 -20.98 6.80
CA ASN A 16 -17.88 -21.14 8.10
C ASN A 16 -16.98 -20.72 9.27
N THR A 17 -15.68 -21.00 9.18
CA THR A 17 -14.69 -20.59 10.16
C THR A 17 -14.53 -19.07 10.16
N VAL A 18 -14.47 -18.43 8.99
CA VAL A 18 -14.45 -16.96 8.86
C VAL A 18 -15.65 -16.33 9.58
N LYS A 19 -16.86 -16.88 9.37
CA LYS A 19 -18.07 -16.40 10.04
C LYS A 19 -17.96 -16.50 11.56
N GLN A 20 -17.53 -17.66 12.08
CA GLN A 20 -17.39 -17.86 13.52
C GLN A 20 -16.31 -16.96 14.13
N THR A 21 -15.17 -16.79 13.45
CA THR A 21 -14.08 -15.92 13.92
C THR A 21 -14.52 -14.47 14.03
N VAL A 22 -15.19 -13.93 12.99
CA VAL A 22 -15.72 -12.56 13.03
C VAL A 22 -16.77 -12.40 14.12
N GLN A 23 -17.71 -13.35 14.27
CA GLN A 23 -18.72 -13.28 15.31
C GLN A 23 -18.13 -13.33 16.73
N ASN A 24 -17.15 -14.22 16.96
CA ASN A 24 -16.47 -14.31 18.23
C ASN A 24 -15.71 -13.02 18.56
N PHE A 25 -15.05 -12.43 17.56
CA PHE A 25 -14.38 -11.13 17.72
C PHE A 25 -15.38 -10.04 18.12
N ILE A 26 -16.51 -9.92 17.44
CA ILE A 26 -17.57 -8.95 17.76
C ILE A 26 -18.08 -9.15 19.18
N ASN A 27 -18.44 -10.39 19.55
CA ASN A 27 -18.98 -10.71 20.87
C ASN A 27 -17.99 -10.37 22.01
N GLN A 28 -16.70 -10.50 21.76
CA GLN A 28 -15.64 -10.17 22.73
C GLN A 28 -15.28 -8.68 22.73
N ASN A 29 -15.53 -7.97 21.63
CA ASN A 29 -15.09 -6.59 21.41
C ASN A 29 -16.22 -5.73 20.82
N PRO A 30 -17.36 -5.57 21.52
CA PRO A 30 -18.52 -4.88 20.95
C PRO A 30 -18.32 -3.36 20.83
N VAL A 31 -17.28 -2.79 21.44
CA VAL A 31 -17.03 -1.34 21.49
C VAL A 31 -15.57 -1.04 21.19
N GLY A 32 -15.33 0.10 20.56
CA GLY A 32 -13.99 0.66 20.30
C GLY A 32 -13.64 0.65 18.82
N ASN A 33 -12.73 1.54 18.45
CA ASN A 33 -12.31 1.74 17.06
C ASN A 33 -10.79 1.62 16.87
N ASN A 34 -10.08 1.06 17.86
CA ASN A 34 -8.62 0.92 17.87
C ASN A 34 -8.17 -0.51 17.53
N HIS A 35 -9.01 -1.24 16.79
CA HIS A 35 -8.75 -2.63 16.45
C HIS A 35 -7.95 -2.74 15.15
N THR A 36 -7.17 -3.81 15.06
CA THR A 36 -6.37 -4.12 13.88
C THR A 36 -6.93 -5.35 13.19
N LEU A 37 -7.13 -5.25 11.88
CA LEU A 37 -7.38 -6.39 11.01
C LEU A 37 -6.07 -6.76 10.32
N THR A 38 -5.60 -7.99 10.52
CA THR A 38 -4.44 -8.54 9.82
C THR A 38 -4.91 -9.68 8.93
N VAL A 39 -4.69 -9.57 7.63
CA VAL A 39 -4.98 -10.61 6.65
C VAL A 39 -3.67 -11.08 6.04
N ASN A 40 -3.31 -12.33 6.27
CA ASN A 40 -2.13 -12.93 5.64
C ASN A 40 -2.57 -14.04 4.71
N TRP A 41 -2.21 -13.93 3.44
CA TRP A 41 -2.35 -14.99 2.46
C TRP A 41 -0.98 -15.51 2.05
N SER A 42 -0.75 -16.80 2.29
CA SER A 42 0.43 -17.52 1.83
C SER A 42 0.01 -18.89 1.32
N PRO A 43 0.11 -19.19 0.01
CA PRO A 43 -0.25 -20.48 -0.52
C PRO A 43 0.60 -21.57 0.17
N PRO A 44 0.06 -22.78 0.36
CA PRO A 44 0.85 -23.91 0.86
C PRO A 44 2.10 -24.09 -0.02
N SER A 45 3.25 -24.22 0.61
CA SER A 45 4.50 -24.50 -0.09
C SER A 45 4.37 -25.82 -0.85
N GLY A 46 4.45 -25.78 -2.18
CA GLY A 46 4.47 -26.96 -3.04
C GLY A 46 3.14 -27.30 -3.73
N GLU A 47 2.07 -26.53 -3.52
CA GLU A 47 0.81 -26.73 -4.25
C GLU A 47 0.59 -25.64 -5.31
N GLU A 48 0.63 -26.05 -6.57
CA GLU A 48 0.13 -25.32 -7.75
C GLU A 48 -1.40 -25.10 -7.72
N GLU A 49 -2.08 -25.37 -6.60
CA GLU A 49 -3.54 -25.51 -6.55
C GLU A 49 -4.33 -24.21 -6.61
N ASP A 50 -3.71 -23.04 -6.43
CA ASP A 50 -4.38 -21.74 -6.60
C ASP A 50 -3.65 -20.83 -7.60
N LEU A 51 -3.12 -21.40 -8.68
CA LEU A 51 -2.50 -20.65 -9.78
C LEU A 51 -3.45 -19.59 -10.40
N GLN A 52 -4.77 -19.78 -10.26
CA GLN A 52 -5.80 -18.83 -10.68
C GLN A 52 -6.36 -17.97 -9.54
N GLY A 53 -5.91 -18.18 -8.29
CA GLY A 53 -6.22 -17.30 -7.16
C GLY A 53 -7.70 -17.24 -6.74
N TRP A 54 -8.49 -18.22 -7.18
CA TRP A 54 -9.93 -18.26 -6.92
C TRP A 54 -10.24 -18.48 -5.43
N ARG A 55 -9.39 -19.26 -4.74
CA ARG A 55 -9.55 -19.49 -3.29
C ARG A 55 -9.25 -18.21 -2.50
N THR A 56 -8.20 -17.46 -2.86
CA THR A 56 -7.93 -16.14 -2.25
C THR A 56 -9.11 -15.20 -2.44
N SER A 57 -9.60 -15.06 -3.68
CA SER A 57 -10.69 -14.13 -3.99
C SER A 57 -11.94 -14.46 -3.17
N THR A 58 -12.44 -15.70 -3.26
CA THR A 58 -13.67 -16.11 -2.58
C THR A 58 -13.59 -15.89 -1.06
N THR A 59 -12.42 -16.11 -0.49
CA THR A 59 -12.21 -15.99 0.95
C THR A 59 -12.14 -14.53 1.40
N MET A 60 -11.46 -13.68 0.63
CA MET A 60 -11.45 -12.24 0.82
C MET A 60 -12.86 -11.65 0.69
N ASP A 61 -13.62 -12.06 -0.33
CA ASP A 61 -15.02 -11.64 -0.51
C ASP A 61 -15.87 -12.03 0.69
N THR A 62 -15.72 -13.27 1.18
CA THR A 62 -16.46 -13.77 2.34
C THR A 62 -16.12 -12.98 3.60
N LEU A 63 -14.83 -12.72 3.85
CA LEU A 63 -14.38 -11.94 5.00
C LEU A 63 -14.97 -10.53 4.97
N PHE A 64 -14.77 -9.80 3.88
CA PHE A 64 -15.23 -8.41 3.80
C PHE A 64 -16.75 -8.27 3.70
N ALA A 65 -17.45 -9.24 3.11
CA ALA A 65 -18.91 -9.30 3.17
C ALA A 65 -19.41 -9.43 4.62
N ARG A 66 -18.69 -10.16 5.48
CA ARG A 66 -19.00 -10.26 6.92
C ARG A 66 -18.64 -9.01 7.68
N LEU A 67 -17.47 -8.42 7.41
CA LEU A 67 -17.07 -7.17 8.04
C LEU A 67 -17.97 -5.99 7.64
N SER A 68 -18.65 -6.09 6.52
CA SER A 68 -19.64 -5.10 6.06
C SER A 68 -21.05 -5.33 6.61
N GLN A 69 -21.24 -6.29 7.53
CA GLN A 69 -22.52 -6.49 8.24
C GLN A 69 -22.59 -5.61 9.49
N ALA A 70 -23.82 -5.30 9.93
CA ALA A 70 -24.05 -4.58 11.18
C ALA A 70 -23.63 -5.46 12.38
N ILE A 71 -23.08 -4.82 13.42
CA ILE A 71 -22.63 -5.46 14.66
C ILE A 71 -23.80 -6.14 15.39
N ASP A 72 -24.97 -5.49 15.42
CA ASP A 72 -26.19 -5.99 16.02
C ASP A 72 -27.40 -5.64 15.15
N ALA A 73 -28.35 -6.59 14.99
CA ALA A 73 -29.53 -6.42 14.15
C ALA A 73 -30.55 -5.37 14.67
N GLY A 74 -30.32 -4.78 15.85
CA GLY A 74 -31.25 -3.89 16.55
C GLY A 74 -30.71 -2.52 16.95
N THR A 75 -29.41 -2.26 16.77
CA THR A 75 -28.78 -0.96 17.06
C THR A 75 -28.17 -0.38 15.80
N ARG A 76 -28.47 0.90 15.55
CA ARG A 76 -28.11 1.69 14.35
C ARG A 76 -26.77 1.28 13.71
N ASP A 77 -26.86 0.79 12.47
CA ASP A 77 -25.98 1.02 11.32
C ASP A 77 -24.46 0.89 11.47
N GLU A 78 -23.92 0.45 12.60
CA GLU A 78 -22.49 0.36 12.82
C GLU A 78 -21.95 -0.96 12.23
N LEU A 79 -21.27 -0.82 11.10
CA LEU A 79 -20.67 -1.95 10.39
C LEU A 79 -19.39 -2.39 11.11
N VAL A 80 -19.11 -3.70 11.13
CA VAL A 80 -17.93 -4.25 11.83
C VAL A 80 -16.63 -3.64 11.30
N LEU A 81 -16.57 -3.28 10.02
CA LEU A 81 -15.40 -2.63 9.40
C LEU A 81 -15.05 -1.27 10.05
N THR A 82 -16.02 -0.59 10.66
CA THR A 82 -15.81 0.67 11.39
C THR A 82 -14.98 0.49 12.66
N LEU A 83 -14.89 -0.73 13.19
CA LEU A 83 -14.14 -1.03 14.42
C LEU A 83 -12.62 -0.96 14.23
N PHE A 84 -12.14 -0.99 12.98
CA PHE A 84 -10.73 -1.09 12.69
C PHE A 84 -10.10 0.28 12.40
N ASN A 85 -9.05 0.63 13.17
CA ASN A 85 -8.18 1.76 12.82
C ASN A 85 -7.05 1.36 11.88
N ARG A 86 -6.73 0.06 11.81
CA ARG A 86 -5.66 -0.48 11.00
C ARG A 86 -6.12 -1.71 10.23
N ILE A 87 -5.79 -1.72 8.94
CA ILE A 87 -5.92 -2.90 8.08
C ILE A 87 -4.54 -3.21 7.50
N SER A 88 -4.08 -4.44 7.71
CA SER A 88 -2.85 -4.99 7.16
C SER A 88 -3.19 -6.18 6.28
N ILE A 89 -2.78 -6.16 5.01
CA ILE A 89 -3.05 -7.23 4.06
C ILE A 89 -1.74 -7.62 3.39
N THR A 90 -1.34 -8.87 3.57
CA THR A 90 -0.18 -9.47 2.93
C THR A 90 -0.65 -10.56 1.98
N VAL A 91 -0.33 -10.44 0.70
CA VAL A 91 -0.63 -11.42 -0.35
C VAL A 91 0.67 -11.80 -1.03
N SER A 92 1.06 -13.08 -0.95
CA SER A 92 2.17 -13.62 -1.74
C SER A 92 1.93 -13.38 -3.24
N ASN A 93 2.97 -12.99 -3.99
CA ASN A 93 2.97 -12.60 -5.41
C ASN A 93 2.03 -13.43 -6.33
N LEU A 94 0.74 -13.11 -6.35
CA LEU A 94 -0.25 -13.84 -7.13
C LEU A 94 -0.80 -12.93 -8.22
N PHE A 95 -0.24 -13.10 -9.41
CA PHE A 95 -0.68 -12.43 -10.64
C PHE A 95 -1.92 -13.08 -11.28
N GLY A 96 -2.41 -14.19 -10.71
CA GLY A 96 -3.50 -14.99 -11.29
C GLY A 96 -4.92 -14.62 -10.83
N GLU A 97 -5.06 -13.84 -9.75
CA GLU A 97 -6.30 -13.77 -8.95
C GLU A 97 -7.52 -13.15 -9.62
N MET A 98 -7.37 -12.35 -10.67
CA MET A 98 -8.53 -11.65 -11.25
C MET A 98 -9.21 -12.39 -12.39
N ASN A 99 -8.74 -13.58 -12.80
CA ASN A 99 -9.31 -14.34 -13.94
C ASN A 99 -9.50 -13.52 -15.24
N VAL A 100 -8.82 -12.37 -15.32
CA VAL A 100 -8.84 -11.47 -16.46
C VAL A 100 -7.40 -11.36 -16.94
N SER A 101 -7.07 -12.15 -17.96
CA SER A 101 -5.77 -12.11 -18.61
C SER A 101 -5.46 -10.68 -19.07
N PHE A 102 -4.35 -10.13 -18.58
CA PHE A 102 -3.93 -8.78 -18.95
C PHE A 102 -3.21 -8.82 -20.30
N ASN A 103 -3.90 -8.40 -21.36
CA ASN A 103 -3.41 -8.55 -22.74
C ASN A 103 -2.93 -7.23 -23.39
N GLY A 104 -2.73 -6.15 -22.63
CA GLY A 104 -2.36 -4.85 -23.19
C GLY A 104 -1.97 -3.82 -22.13
N LYS A 105 -1.64 -2.57 -22.51
CA LYS A 105 -1.18 -1.53 -21.56
C LYS A 105 -2.26 -1.02 -20.60
N ARG A 106 -3.53 -1.28 -20.91
CA ARG A 106 -4.72 -0.84 -20.16
C ARG A 106 -5.76 -1.95 -20.21
N ARG A 107 -6.58 -2.03 -19.17
CA ARG A 107 -7.78 -2.86 -19.16
C ARG A 107 -8.78 -2.34 -20.19
N THR A 108 -9.43 -3.24 -20.92
CA THR A 108 -10.58 -2.90 -21.76
C THR A 108 -11.79 -2.53 -20.89
N PRO A 109 -12.80 -1.81 -21.42
CA PRO A 109 -14.01 -1.51 -20.66
C PRO A 109 -14.73 -2.76 -20.11
N GLY A 110 -14.71 -3.87 -20.87
CA GLY A 110 -15.31 -5.13 -20.44
C GLY A 110 -14.55 -5.78 -19.28
N GLU A 111 -13.22 -5.76 -19.34
CA GLU A 111 -12.35 -6.23 -18.25
C GLU A 111 -12.56 -5.39 -16.97
N MET A 112 -12.62 -4.07 -17.13
CA MET A 112 -12.85 -3.15 -16.01
C MET A 112 -14.24 -3.34 -15.38
N ALA A 113 -15.26 -3.69 -16.17
CA ALA A 113 -16.59 -4.01 -15.65
C ALA A 113 -16.57 -5.25 -14.73
N VAL A 114 -15.85 -6.31 -15.13
CA VAL A 114 -15.67 -7.54 -14.33
C VAL A 114 -14.87 -7.25 -13.07
N ILE A 115 -13.79 -6.47 -13.18
CA ILE A 115 -12.98 -6.06 -12.02
C ILE A 115 -13.85 -5.27 -11.03
N ASN A 116 -14.56 -4.25 -11.51
CA ASN A 116 -15.39 -3.40 -10.67
C ASN A 116 -16.54 -4.14 -9.97
N SER A 117 -17.14 -5.15 -10.61
CA SER A 117 -18.19 -5.96 -9.96
C SER A 117 -17.68 -6.81 -8.79
N ASN A 118 -16.36 -7.05 -8.73
CA ASN A 118 -15.71 -7.86 -7.70
C ASN A 118 -14.87 -7.02 -6.73
N LYS A 119 -14.97 -5.69 -6.75
CA LYS A 119 -14.21 -4.85 -5.82
C LYS A 119 -14.79 -4.92 -4.41
N ILE A 120 -13.89 -5.05 -3.44
CA ILE A 120 -14.18 -4.86 -2.03
C ILE A 120 -14.25 -3.36 -1.76
N ASN A 121 -15.39 -2.91 -1.24
CA ASN A 121 -15.62 -1.51 -0.90
C ASN A 121 -15.19 -1.23 0.55
N LEU A 122 -14.20 -0.36 0.73
CA LEU A 122 -13.70 0.05 2.05
C LEU A 122 -14.28 1.39 2.54
N GLY A 123 -15.30 1.93 1.87
CA GLY A 123 -15.89 3.22 2.20
C GLY A 123 -16.55 3.27 3.59
N SER A 124 -16.93 2.12 4.16
CA SER A 124 -17.44 2.02 5.52
C SER A 124 -16.36 1.92 6.58
N ALA A 125 -15.08 1.82 6.21
CA ALA A 125 -13.94 1.80 7.15
C ALA A 125 -13.65 3.21 7.70
N VAL A 126 -14.67 3.87 8.26
CA VAL A 126 -14.64 5.29 8.67
C VAL A 126 -13.76 5.56 9.89
N ASN A 127 -13.05 4.59 10.44
CA ASN A 127 -12.02 4.80 11.47
C ASN A 127 -10.63 4.41 10.99
N LEU A 128 -10.50 3.93 9.74
CA LEU A 128 -9.23 3.52 9.16
C LEU A 128 -8.27 4.71 9.10
N SER A 129 -7.13 4.54 9.75
CA SER A 129 -6.05 5.51 9.86
C SER A 129 -4.70 4.94 9.44
N GLU A 130 -4.58 3.61 9.39
CA GLU A 130 -3.39 2.90 8.96
C GLU A 130 -3.75 1.82 7.93
N LEU A 131 -3.14 1.88 6.75
CA LEU A 131 -3.29 0.87 5.72
C LEU A 131 -1.91 0.30 5.34
N VAL A 132 -1.74 -1.00 5.51
CA VAL A 132 -0.50 -1.72 5.17
C VAL A 132 -0.84 -2.80 4.15
N LEU A 133 -0.22 -2.71 2.98
CA LEU A 133 -0.45 -3.57 1.84
C LEU A 133 0.90 -4.13 1.40
N GLU A 134 1.07 -5.44 1.53
CA GLU A 134 2.28 -6.16 1.16
C GLU A 134 1.95 -7.18 0.07
N GLY A 135 2.60 -7.10 -1.10
CA GLY A 135 2.24 -7.92 -2.26
C GLY A 135 1.96 -7.08 -3.52
N SER A 136 1.29 -7.63 -4.53
CA SER A 136 1.12 -6.94 -5.82
C SER A 136 0.32 -5.64 -5.73
N HIS A 137 0.89 -4.50 -6.16
CA HIS A 137 0.16 -3.24 -6.25
C HIS A 137 -1.02 -3.33 -7.23
N LEU A 138 -0.87 -4.07 -8.34
CA LEU A 138 -1.96 -4.35 -9.27
C LEU A 138 -3.14 -4.96 -8.54
N TYR A 139 -2.88 -6.03 -7.80
CA TYR A 139 -3.93 -6.71 -7.04
C TYR A 139 -4.68 -5.74 -6.14
N PHE A 140 -3.96 -4.96 -5.34
CA PHE A 140 -4.61 -4.03 -4.42
C PHE A 140 -5.44 -2.95 -5.13
N SER A 141 -4.92 -2.39 -6.23
CA SER A 141 -5.62 -1.34 -7.00
C SER A 141 -6.91 -1.83 -7.66
N GLU A 142 -6.93 -3.09 -8.10
CA GLU A 142 -8.08 -3.68 -8.77
C GLU A 142 -9.00 -4.42 -7.78
N ARG A 143 -8.53 -4.78 -6.58
CA ARG A 143 -9.35 -5.47 -5.57
C ARG A 143 -10.11 -4.54 -4.63
N PHE A 144 -9.55 -3.36 -4.31
CA PHE A 144 -10.17 -2.44 -3.35
C PHE A 144 -10.71 -1.18 -4.01
N SER A 145 -11.82 -0.67 -3.49
CA SER A 145 -12.46 0.58 -3.91
C SER A 145 -12.85 1.44 -2.70
N ASN A 146 -13.03 2.74 -2.93
CA ASN A 146 -13.43 3.72 -1.91
C ASN A 146 -12.58 3.65 -0.62
N VAL A 147 -11.28 3.44 -0.78
CA VAL A 147 -10.33 3.51 0.34
C VAL A 147 -10.37 4.92 0.91
N PRO A 148 -10.56 5.12 2.23
CA PRO A 148 -10.64 6.43 2.86
C PRO A 148 -9.25 7.07 3.02
N TYR A 149 -8.59 7.33 1.88
CA TYR A 149 -7.23 7.89 1.81
C TYR A 149 -7.09 9.21 2.57
N ASP A 150 -8.16 10.02 2.59
CA ASP A 150 -8.21 11.33 3.24
C ASP A 150 -7.95 11.28 4.76
N ARG A 151 -8.13 10.09 5.35
CA ARG A 151 -8.04 9.84 6.81
C ARG A 151 -6.76 9.12 7.21
N LEU A 152 -6.00 8.60 6.23
CA LEU A 152 -4.81 7.81 6.52
C LEU A 152 -3.70 8.68 7.09
N THR A 153 -3.17 8.22 8.21
CA THR A 153 -1.94 8.73 8.84
C THR A 153 -0.74 7.84 8.54
N ARG A 154 -0.98 6.57 8.16
CA ARG A 154 0.03 5.63 7.68
C ARG A 154 -0.43 4.90 6.43
N LEU A 155 0.44 4.85 5.43
CA LEU A 155 0.25 4.08 4.20
C LEU A 155 1.53 3.31 3.89
N SER A 156 1.44 1.99 3.85
CA SER A 156 2.52 1.14 3.37
C SER A 156 2.02 0.36 2.17
N VAL A 157 2.69 0.51 1.03
CA VAL A 157 2.50 -0.28 -0.18
C VAL A 157 3.85 -0.93 -0.49
N SER A 158 4.26 -1.88 0.35
CA SER A 158 5.51 -2.63 0.18
C SER A 158 5.26 -3.77 -0.80
N SER A 159 5.31 -3.42 -2.08
CA SER A 159 5.01 -4.34 -3.15
C SER A 159 6.24 -5.12 -3.59
N SER A 160 6.06 -6.41 -3.84
CA SER A 160 6.95 -7.25 -4.65
C SER A 160 6.85 -6.93 -6.14
N ALA A 161 5.77 -6.27 -6.55
CA ALA A 161 5.58 -5.72 -7.87
C ALA A 161 5.97 -4.24 -7.91
N ARG A 162 6.02 -3.68 -9.12
CA ARG A 162 6.40 -2.28 -9.33
C ARG A 162 5.20 -1.35 -9.21
N ILE A 163 5.40 -0.22 -8.53
CA ILE A 163 4.47 0.92 -8.51
C ILE A 163 5.08 2.07 -9.32
N SER A 164 4.26 2.78 -10.10
CA SER A 164 4.78 3.89 -10.90
C SER A 164 5.06 5.12 -10.04
N VAL A 165 5.96 5.98 -10.52
CA VAL A 165 6.18 7.31 -9.92
C VAL A 165 4.87 8.10 -9.85
N ASN A 166 4.02 8.00 -10.88
CA ASN A 166 2.74 8.72 -10.93
C ASN A 166 1.73 8.19 -9.91
N ASP A 167 1.56 6.86 -9.80
CA ASP A 167 0.67 6.27 -8.80
C ASP A 167 1.13 6.61 -7.38
N THR A 168 2.43 6.58 -7.13
CA THR A 168 3.01 6.98 -5.84
C THR A 168 2.66 8.43 -5.49
N LEU A 169 2.78 9.35 -6.45
CA LEU A 169 2.41 10.76 -6.26
C LEU A 169 0.91 10.92 -6.00
N VAL A 170 0.04 10.21 -6.74
CA VAL A 170 -1.41 10.30 -6.53
C VAL A 170 -1.80 9.77 -5.16
N LEU A 171 -1.24 8.64 -4.73
CA LEU A 171 -1.50 8.09 -3.39
C LEU A 171 -1.07 9.07 -2.29
N LEU A 172 0.12 9.66 -2.41
CA LEU A 172 0.60 10.69 -1.48
C LEU A 172 -0.30 11.93 -1.45
N HIS A 173 -0.79 12.37 -2.62
CA HIS A 173 -1.68 13.52 -2.75
C HIS A 173 -3.07 13.26 -2.15
N SER A 174 -3.58 12.04 -2.31
CA SER A 174 -4.86 11.61 -1.75
C SER A 174 -4.87 11.45 -0.23
N CYS A 175 -3.70 11.47 0.43
CA CYS A 175 -3.56 11.28 1.87
C CYS A 175 -3.05 12.57 2.57
N PRO A 176 -3.89 13.59 2.81
CA PRO A 176 -3.49 14.87 3.38
C PRO A 176 -3.02 14.78 4.84
N LEU A 177 -3.46 13.74 5.58
CA LEU A 177 -3.09 13.53 6.99
C LEU A 177 -1.89 12.60 7.16
N LEU A 178 -1.29 12.13 6.06
CA LEU A 178 -0.23 11.14 6.08
C LEU A 178 1.00 11.63 6.83
N ARG A 179 1.50 10.78 7.72
CA ARG A 179 2.70 10.99 8.54
C ARG A 179 3.78 9.98 8.17
N ASP A 180 3.38 8.74 7.91
CA ASP A 180 4.30 7.64 7.65
C ASP A 180 3.94 6.98 6.32
N ALA A 181 4.89 6.95 5.39
CA ALA A 181 4.71 6.39 4.07
C ALA A 181 5.79 5.38 3.75
N THR A 182 5.42 4.24 3.17
CA THR A 182 6.35 3.26 2.63
C THR A 182 5.88 2.84 1.26
N PHE A 183 6.75 2.94 0.27
CA PHE A 183 6.51 2.43 -1.07
C PHE A 183 7.61 1.41 -1.40
N GLY A 184 7.20 0.25 -1.91
CA GLY A 184 8.07 -0.79 -2.43
C GLY A 184 8.75 -0.32 -3.72
N ILE A 185 8.96 -1.23 -4.68
CA ILE A 185 9.76 -0.94 -5.88
C ILE A 185 9.06 0.12 -6.76
N VAL A 186 9.54 1.35 -6.72
CA VAL A 186 9.13 2.44 -7.62
C VAL A 186 9.88 2.32 -8.95
N ASP A 187 9.15 2.41 -10.06
CA ASP A 187 9.72 2.31 -11.41
C ASP A 187 9.00 3.22 -12.43
N THR A 188 9.49 3.21 -13.67
CA THR A 188 8.81 3.80 -14.82
C THR A 188 7.49 3.08 -15.09
N GLU A 189 6.52 3.81 -15.63
CA GLU A 189 5.23 3.21 -16.03
C GLU A 189 5.43 2.00 -16.97
N ALA A 190 6.35 2.09 -17.93
CA ALA A 190 6.63 1.01 -18.87
C ALA A 190 7.12 -0.30 -18.23
N LYS A 191 7.61 -0.24 -16.98
CA LYS A 191 8.04 -1.40 -16.20
C LYS A 191 7.00 -1.85 -15.18
N CYS A 192 5.99 -1.02 -14.92
CA CYS A 192 4.87 -1.34 -14.03
C CYS A 192 3.83 -2.17 -14.79
N GLU A 193 3.23 -3.13 -14.11
CA GLU A 193 2.28 -4.07 -14.73
C GLU A 193 1.05 -3.36 -15.28
N LEU A 194 0.72 -2.19 -14.73
CA LEU A 194 -0.44 -1.38 -15.11
C LEU A 194 -0.10 -0.03 -15.74
N TYR A 195 1.17 0.21 -16.08
CA TYR A 195 1.64 1.56 -16.39
C TYR A 195 1.39 2.55 -15.23
N SER A 196 0.23 3.23 -15.25
CA SER A 196 -0.29 4.10 -14.20
C SER A 196 -1.79 3.84 -14.09
N GLN A 197 -2.29 3.55 -12.90
CA GLN A 197 -3.73 3.37 -12.64
C GLN A 197 -4.44 4.70 -12.41
N PHE A 198 -3.72 5.66 -11.86
CA PHE A 198 -4.27 6.96 -11.59
C PHE A 198 -3.97 7.93 -12.73
N ASP A 199 -4.89 8.86 -12.95
CA ASP A 199 -4.63 10.00 -13.81
C ASP A 199 -3.50 10.84 -13.21
N PRO A 200 -2.49 11.24 -14.01
CA PRO A 200 -1.39 12.04 -13.53
C PRO A 200 -1.88 13.35 -12.89
N LEU A 201 -1.29 13.70 -11.75
CA LEU A 201 -1.54 14.99 -11.13
C LEU A 201 -1.11 16.13 -12.05
N LEU A 202 -1.89 17.22 -12.03
CA LEU A 202 -1.48 18.49 -12.61
C LEU A 202 -0.13 18.93 -12.03
N ALA A 203 0.71 19.58 -12.83
CA ALA A 203 2.02 20.06 -12.37
C ALA A 203 1.94 21.04 -11.18
N SER A 204 0.79 21.69 -10.99
CA SER A 204 0.49 22.60 -9.88
C SER A 204 -0.15 21.91 -8.65
N ALA A 205 -0.24 20.58 -8.64
CA ALA A 205 -0.81 19.85 -7.51
C ALA A 205 0.00 20.10 -6.23
N ASN A 206 -0.71 20.51 -5.18
CA ASN A 206 -0.10 20.89 -3.91
C ASN A 206 -0.26 19.77 -2.89
N PHE A 207 0.86 19.21 -2.45
CA PHE A 207 0.88 18.22 -1.39
C PHE A 207 0.71 18.89 -0.03
N THR A 208 -0.29 18.43 0.73
CA THR A 208 -0.62 18.95 2.07
C THR A 208 -0.13 18.05 3.19
N CYS A 209 0.20 16.78 2.88
CA CYS A 209 0.75 15.85 3.85
C CYS A 209 2.07 16.35 4.44
N SER A 210 2.24 16.11 5.73
CA SER A 210 3.42 16.55 6.50
C SER A 210 4.11 15.32 7.06
N LEU A 211 4.87 14.65 6.19
CA LEU A 211 5.51 13.38 6.50
C LEU A 211 6.56 13.54 7.59
N LYS A 212 6.54 12.58 8.51
CA LYS A 212 7.57 12.30 9.50
C LYS A 212 8.52 11.22 8.98
N GLN A 213 7.97 10.19 8.34
CA GLN A 213 8.75 9.08 7.82
C GLN A 213 8.38 8.76 6.38
N LEU A 214 9.41 8.57 5.55
CA LEU A 214 9.28 8.07 4.19
C LEU A 214 10.30 6.97 3.92
N THR A 215 9.83 5.83 3.44
CA THR A 215 10.68 4.75 2.90
C THR A 215 10.31 4.52 1.45
N ILE A 216 11.29 4.55 0.55
CA ILE A 216 11.11 4.22 -0.86
C ILE A 216 12.23 3.27 -1.32
N THR A 217 11.87 2.20 -1.99
CA THR A 217 12.79 1.39 -2.81
C THR A 217 12.58 1.76 -4.28
N SER A 218 13.62 1.97 -5.09
CA SER A 218 13.46 2.50 -6.44
C SER A 218 14.50 2.00 -7.45
N HIS A 219 14.06 1.79 -8.70
CA HIS A 219 14.94 1.63 -9.87
C HIS A 219 15.15 2.93 -10.67
N VAL A 220 14.42 3.99 -10.32
CA VAL A 220 14.31 5.25 -11.07
C VAL A 220 14.55 6.47 -10.18
N ASP A 221 14.65 7.64 -10.80
CA ASP A 221 14.71 8.91 -10.08
C ASP A 221 13.40 9.19 -9.31
N VAL A 222 13.54 9.44 -8.01
CA VAL A 222 12.46 9.76 -7.07
C VAL A 222 12.43 11.25 -6.70
N SER A 223 13.24 12.09 -7.35
CA SER A 223 13.30 13.53 -7.09
C SER A 223 11.93 14.20 -7.15
N ARG A 224 11.09 13.79 -8.11
CA ARG A 224 9.72 14.31 -8.24
C ARG A 224 8.84 13.95 -7.04
N ILE A 225 9.08 12.82 -6.38
CA ILE A 225 8.34 12.40 -5.18
C ILE A 225 8.84 13.19 -3.97
N VAL A 226 10.13 13.07 -3.66
CA VAL A 226 10.75 13.67 -2.46
C VAL A 226 10.64 15.20 -2.50
N GLY A 227 10.90 15.82 -3.66
CA GLY A 227 10.84 17.27 -3.86
C GLY A 227 9.43 17.87 -3.92
N SER A 228 8.37 17.05 -4.03
CA SER A 228 6.98 17.53 -4.01
C SER A 228 6.40 17.60 -2.59
N LEU A 229 7.01 16.90 -1.63
CA LEU A 229 6.48 16.74 -0.28
C LEU A 229 6.79 17.93 0.63
N LYS A 230 5.91 18.13 1.63
CA LYS A 230 6.18 19.01 2.77
C LYS A 230 6.74 18.19 3.91
N TRP A 231 7.88 18.64 4.43
CA TRP A 231 8.61 17.95 5.47
C TRP A 231 8.35 18.56 6.83
N ARG A 232 8.28 17.71 7.86
CA ARG A 232 8.35 18.18 9.25
C ARG A 232 9.77 18.65 9.60
N SER A 233 9.92 19.24 10.78
CA SER A 233 11.17 19.80 11.26
C SER A 233 12.34 18.82 11.40
N ARG A 234 12.11 17.51 11.39
CA ARG A 234 13.17 16.48 11.41
C ARG A 234 12.64 15.15 10.84
N PRO A 235 12.52 15.01 9.50
CA PRO A 235 11.97 13.80 8.92
C PRO A 235 13.00 12.67 8.94
N ILE A 236 12.50 11.43 8.84
CA ILE A 236 13.28 10.22 8.65
C ILE A 236 13.01 9.74 7.23
N ILE A 237 14.05 9.69 6.39
CA ILE A 237 13.93 9.29 4.99
C ILE A 237 14.85 8.11 4.75
N THR A 238 14.31 7.01 4.24
CA THR A 238 15.08 5.87 3.75
C THR A 238 14.86 5.70 2.26
N LEU A 239 15.93 5.81 1.48
CA LEU A 239 15.92 5.59 0.03
C LEU A 239 16.78 4.38 -0.31
N GLU A 240 16.21 3.35 -0.89
CA GLU A 240 16.93 2.19 -1.40
C GLU A 240 16.96 2.23 -2.92
N ILE A 241 18.14 2.40 -3.50
CA ILE A 241 18.36 2.60 -4.93
C ILE A 241 18.96 1.34 -5.53
N LEU A 242 18.13 0.62 -6.28
CA LEU A 242 18.46 -0.67 -6.87
C LEU A 242 19.23 -0.56 -8.20
N ASN A 243 19.33 0.65 -8.77
CA ASN A 243 19.97 0.90 -10.06
C ASN A 243 21.21 1.79 -9.89
N ASN A 244 22.39 1.24 -10.18
CA ASN A 244 23.67 1.95 -10.05
C ASN A 244 23.74 3.24 -10.87
N ALA A 245 23.10 3.28 -12.04
CA ALA A 245 23.05 4.50 -12.84
C ALA A 245 22.24 5.61 -12.16
N MET A 246 21.16 5.24 -11.45
CA MET A 246 20.38 6.17 -10.64
C MET A 246 21.11 6.54 -9.35
N ALA A 247 21.88 5.63 -8.76
CA ALA A 247 22.70 5.95 -7.60
C ALA A 247 23.68 7.09 -7.90
N GLY A 248 24.29 7.09 -9.09
CA GLY A 248 25.23 8.12 -9.55
C GLY A 248 24.63 9.43 -10.10
N GLN A 249 23.30 9.63 -10.03
CA GLN A 249 22.65 10.83 -10.57
C GLN A 249 22.92 12.10 -9.73
N ASP A 250 22.47 13.26 -10.22
CA ASP A 250 22.47 14.49 -9.42
C ASP A 250 21.27 14.54 -8.46
N TRP A 251 21.54 14.42 -7.17
CA TRP A 251 20.54 14.39 -6.11
C TRP A 251 20.10 15.76 -5.61
N ARG A 252 20.65 16.86 -6.14
CA ARG A 252 20.33 18.23 -5.69
C ARG A 252 18.85 18.54 -5.77
N LEU A 253 18.19 18.17 -6.86
CA LEU A 253 16.76 18.41 -7.04
C LEU A 253 15.91 17.59 -6.07
N CYS A 254 16.34 16.36 -5.75
CA CYS A 254 15.66 15.49 -4.80
C CYS A 254 15.60 16.11 -3.40
N PHE A 255 16.74 16.62 -2.92
CA PHE A 255 16.89 17.11 -1.56
C PHE A 255 16.72 18.61 -1.39
N ALA A 256 16.45 19.37 -2.46
CA ALA A 256 16.34 20.83 -2.42
C ALA A 256 15.34 21.38 -1.38
N LYS A 257 14.27 20.63 -1.07
CA LYS A 257 13.26 21.00 -0.06
C LYS A 257 13.34 20.19 1.24
N VAL A 258 14.29 19.26 1.33
CA VAL A 258 14.48 18.42 2.50
C VAL A 258 15.24 19.21 3.57
N PRO A 259 14.75 19.28 4.82
CA PRO A 259 15.45 19.98 5.90
C PRO A 259 16.85 19.42 6.14
N MET A 260 17.83 20.27 6.42
CA MET A 260 19.24 19.85 6.64
C MET A 260 19.42 18.86 7.80
N ASN A 261 18.55 18.90 8.81
CA ASN A 261 18.60 18.02 9.99
C ASN A 261 17.85 16.69 9.80
N THR A 262 17.49 16.34 8.57
CA THR A 262 16.86 15.07 8.20
C THR A 262 17.75 13.89 8.57
N GLN A 263 17.14 12.84 9.12
CA GLN A 263 17.80 11.54 9.25
C GLN A 263 17.63 10.80 7.92
N LEU A 264 18.65 10.86 7.07
CA LEU A 264 18.63 10.24 5.76
C LEU A 264 19.43 8.93 5.79
N THR A 265 18.82 7.84 5.33
CA THR A 265 19.49 6.58 5.04
C THR A 265 19.39 6.30 3.56
N MET A 266 20.53 6.09 2.90
CA MET A 266 20.60 5.73 1.48
C MET A 266 21.24 4.36 1.33
N LYS A 267 20.52 3.44 0.68
CA LYS A 267 20.99 2.07 0.44
C LYS A 267 21.24 1.89 -1.05
N GLY A 268 22.39 1.35 -1.43
CA GLY A 268 22.72 1.10 -2.84
C GLY A 268 24.17 1.41 -3.19
N ASN A 269 24.54 1.18 -4.44
CA ASN A 269 25.92 1.35 -4.90
C ASN A 269 26.19 2.79 -5.35
N PHE A 270 26.47 3.69 -4.41
CA PHE A 270 26.74 5.11 -4.68
C PHE A 270 28.23 5.36 -4.97
N PRO A 271 28.57 6.08 -6.06
CA PRO A 271 29.94 6.55 -6.28
C PRO A 271 30.37 7.59 -5.22
N ASP A 272 31.66 7.62 -4.88
CA ASP A 272 32.23 8.55 -3.88
C ASP A 272 31.86 10.03 -4.15
N ALA A 273 31.96 10.46 -5.41
CA ALA A 273 31.60 11.82 -5.80
C ALA A 273 30.12 12.16 -5.53
N THR A 274 29.24 11.16 -5.63
CA THR A 274 27.81 11.32 -5.31
C THR A 274 27.58 11.35 -3.81
N ILE A 275 28.26 10.49 -3.05
CA ILE A 275 28.23 10.48 -1.58
C ILE A 275 28.62 11.88 -1.05
N GLU A 276 29.77 12.41 -1.46
CA GLU A 276 30.23 13.73 -1.04
C GLU A 276 29.23 14.85 -1.38
N SER A 277 28.58 14.75 -2.55
CA SER A 277 27.58 15.73 -2.98
C SER A 277 26.36 15.70 -2.06
N ILE A 278 25.93 14.51 -1.63
CA ILE A 278 24.76 14.32 -0.76
C ILE A 278 25.06 14.76 0.67
N GLU A 279 26.24 14.42 1.21
CA GLU A 279 26.67 14.84 2.55
C GLU A 279 26.73 16.37 2.69
N ARG A 280 27.09 17.10 1.64
CA ARG A 280 27.03 18.58 1.64
C ARG A 280 25.60 19.13 1.77
N MET A 281 24.59 18.37 1.37
CA MET A 281 23.17 18.77 1.45
C MET A 281 22.50 18.27 2.73
N VAL A 282 22.82 17.05 3.14
CA VAL A 282 22.30 16.37 4.33
C VAL A 282 23.49 15.78 5.10
N PRO A 283 24.11 16.52 6.03
CA PRO A 283 25.36 16.13 6.68
C PRO A 283 25.30 14.82 7.47
N ASP A 284 24.15 14.49 8.05
CA ASP A 284 23.95 13.29 8.88
C ASP A 284 23.42 12.08 8.06
N VAL A 285 23.71 12.03 6.76
CA VAL A 285 23.30 10.90 5.90
C VAL A 285 24.09 9.64 6.25
N PHE A 286 23.39 8.50 6.30
CA PHE A 286 23.97 7.17 6.46
C PHE A 286 23.86 6.38 5.16
N PHE A 287 24.97 5.83 4.68
CA PHE A 287 25.02 4.98 3.49
C PHE A 287 25.19 3.49 3.88
N TRP A 288 24.48 2.61 3.20
CA TRP A 288 24.60 1.14 3.32
C TRP A 288 24.70 0.46 1.95
#